data_AF-A0A955KXS8-F1
#
_entry.id   AF-A0A955KXS8-F1
#
_cell.length_a   1.000
_cell.length_b   1.000
_cell.length_c   1.000
_cell.angle_alpha   90.00
_cell.angle_beta   90.00
_cell.angle_gamma   90.00
#
_symmetry.space_group_name_H-M   'P 1'
#
loop_
_entity.id
_entity.type
_entity.pdbx_description
1 polymer ?
#
loop_
_entity_poly.entity_id
_entity_poly.type
_entity_poly.pdbx_seq_one_letter_code
_entity_poly.pdbx_strand_id
1 'polypeptide(L)'
;MKDGIEQITEYDSIYNPTYSYDGRSFSYIARLDGKKFIVKDGIELPKYDSAYELSYSPDNISIAYIARSGDKTFVVKNGVE
;
A
#
# COMPACT_ATOMS: atom_id res chain seq x y z
N MET A 1 23.35 -16.90 -8.69
CA MET A 1 23.76 -16.41 -7.36
C MET A 1 22.53 -15.83 -6.69
N LYS A 2 22.26 -16.31 -5.46
CA LYS A 2 21.13 -16.04 -4.56
C LYS A 2 19.75 -16.42 -5.10
N ASP A 3 19.33 -17.60 -4.65
CA ASP A 3 17.96 -18.09 -4.57
C ASP A 3 17.09 -17.06 -3.83
N GLY A 4 16.55 -16.10 -4.58
CA GLY A 4 15.67 -15.06 -4.06
C GLY A 4 14.30 -15.65 -3.88
N ILE A 5 14.05 -16.28 -2.75
CA ILE A 5 12.72 -16.72 -2.35
C ILE A 5 11.84 -15.46 -2.37
N GLU A 6 11.00 -15.32 -3.40
CA GLU A 6 9.94 -14.33 -3.40
C GLU A 6 9.09 -14.63 -2.17
N GLN A 7 8.98 -13.66 -1.26
CA GLN A 7 7.99 -13.75 -0.21
C GLN A 7 6.62 -13.60 -0.89
N ILE A 8 6.06 -14.72 -1.34
CA ILE A 8 4.74 -14.76 -1.95
C ILE A 8 3.75 -14.65 -0.80
N THR A 9 3.34 -13.42 -0.47
CA THR A 9 2.19 -13.19 0.39
C THR A 9 0.93 -13.25 -0.47
N GLU A 10 0.02 -14.15 -0.14
CA GLU A 10 -1.26 -14.29 -0.83
C GLU A 10 -2.30 -13.31 -0.28
N TYR A 11 -3.11 -12.74 -1.17
CA TYR A 11 -4.15 -11.77 -0.85
C TYR A 11 -5.43 -12.15 -1.58
N ASP A 12 -6.59 -11.81 -1.00
CA ASP A 12 -7.89 -12.02 -1.64
C ASP A 12 -7.97 -11.28 -2.99
N SER A 13 -7.36 -10.09 -3.04
CA SER A 13 -7.24 -9.29 -4.26
C SER A 13 -6.14 -8.23 -4.16
N ILE A 14 -5.62 -7.82 -5.31
CA ILE A 14 -4.59 -6.78 -5.47
C ILE A 14 -5.10 -5.73 -6.48
N TYR A 15 -4.85 -4.45 -6.19
CA TYR A 15 -5.25 -3.31 -7.02
C TYR A 15 -4.12 -2.28 -7.15
N ASN A 16 -4.18 -1.47 -8.21
CA ASN A 16 -3.37 -0.26 -8.41
C ASN A 16 -1.87 -0.44 -8.11
N PRO A 17 -1.18 -1.35 -8.82
CA PRO A 17 0.28 -1.43 -8.73
C PRO A 17 0.91 -0.13 -9.25
N THR A 18 1.78 0.46 -8.45
CA THR A 18 2.35 1.80 -8.67
C THR A 18 3.83 1.80 -8.31
N TYR A 19 4.67 2.35 -9.21
CA TYR A 19 6.07 2.64 -8.91
C TYR A 19 6.23 4.09 -8.39
N SER A 20 7.26 4.33 -7.58
CA SER A 20 7.77 5.68 -7.35
C SER A 20 8.25 6.30 -8.68
N TYR A 21 8.34 7.63 -8.76
CA TYR A 21 8.79 8.31 -9.97
C TYR A 21 10.23 7.97 -10.35
N ASP A 22 11.08 7.64 -9.36
CA ASP A 22 12.44 7.15 -9.59
C ASP A 22 12.53 5.63 -9.84
N GLY A 23 11.40 4.92 -9.79
CA GLY A 23 11.29 3.47 -10.01
C GLY A 23 11.92 2.59 -8.92
N ARG A 24 12.34 3.16 -7.79
CA ARG A 24 13.04 2.42 -6.72
C ARG A 24 12.13 1.76 -5.71
N SER A 25 10.89 2.23 -5.60
CA SER A 25 9.88 1.63 -4.74
C SER A 25 8.69 1.17 -5.56
N PHE A 26 8.04 0.11 -5.09
CA PHE A 26 6.82 -0.46 -5.66
C PHE A 26 5.77 -0.62 -4.56
N SER A 27 4.56 -0.16 -4.85
CA SER A 27 3.43 -0.26 -3.93
C SER A 27 2.16 -0.72 -4.62
N TYR A 28 1.27 -1.36 -3.88
CA TYR A 28 -0.05 -1.75 -4.36
C TYR A 28 -1.05 -1.77 -3.20
N ILE A 29 -2.34 -1.76 -3.54
CA ILE A 29 -3.42 -1.96 -2.58
C ILE A 29 -3.72 -3.46 -2.52
N ALA A 30 -3.68 -4.04 -1.33
CA ALA A 30 -4.08 -5.43 -1.10
C ALA A 30 -5.39 -5.50 -0.31
N ARG A 31 -6.09 -6.62 -0.45
CA ARG A 31 -7.21 -7.01 0.41
C ARG A 31 -6.92 -8.35 1.08
N LEU A 32 -7.17 -8.43 2.37
CA LEU A 32 -7.11 -9.67 3.14
C LEU A 32 -8.16 -9.60 4.26
N ASP A 33 -8.91 -10.68 4.46
CA ASP A 33 -9.94 -10.81 5.51
C ASP A 33 -10.94 -9.63 5.52
N GLY A 34 -11.30 -9.16 4.33
CA GLY A 34 -12.24 -8.05 4.17
C GLY A 34 -11.68 -6.65 4.47
N LYS A 35 -10.40 -6.52 4.82
CA LYS A 35 -9.72 -5.23 5.02
C LYS A 35 -8.84 -4.88 3.83
N LYS A 36 -8.66 -3.58 3.57
CA LYS A 36 -7.74 -3.06 2.55
C LYS A 36 -6.56 -2.32 3.20
N PHE A 37 -5.40 -2.41 2.58
CA PHE A 37 -4.16 -1.77 3.02
C PHE A 37 -3.19 -1.58 1.86
N ILE A 38 -2.17 -0.75 2.07
CA ILE A 38 -1.07 -0.60 1.13
C ILE A 38 0.03 -1.59 1.49
N VAL A 39 0.59 -2.26 0.49
CA VAL A 39 1.89 -2.91 0.61
C VAL A 39 2.89 -2.02 -0.09
N LYS A 40 3.95 -1.59 0.60
CA LYS A 40 5.06 -0.81 0.04
C LYS A 40 6.34 -1.61 0.21
N ASP A 41 7.00 -1.95 -0.89
CA ASP A 41 8.28 -2.69 -0.89
C ASP A 41 8.21 -3.98 -0.05
N GLY A 42 7.07 -4.69 -0.12
CA GLY A 42 6.80 -5.92 0.64
C GLY A 42 6.32 -5.70 2.07
N ILE A 43 6.25 -4.45 2.57
CA ILE A 43 5.81 -4.12 3.93
C ILE A 43 4.33 -3.75 3.91
N GLU A 44 3.53 -4.48 4.70
CA GLU A 44 2.12 -4.14 4.92
C GLU A 44 1.98 -2.93 5.84
N LEU A 45 1.27 -1.91 5.37
CA LEU A 45 0.86 -0.75 6.17
C LEU A 45 -0.46 -1.04 6.93
N PRO A 46 -0.91 -0.14 7.82
CA PRO A 46 -2.13 -0.37 8.60
C PRO A 46 -3.35 -0.74 7.75
N LYS A 47 -4.22 -1.59 8.33
CA LYS A 47 -5.41 -2.15 7.68
C LYS A 47 -6.66 -1.35 7.98
N TYR A 48 -7.48 -1.14 6.96
CA TYR A 48 -8.68 -0.30 6.99
C TYR A 48 -9.89 -1.01 6.38
N ASP A 49 -11.10 -0.47 6.59
CA ASP A 49 -12.29 -0.96 5.89
C ASP A 49 -12.21 -0.68 4.38
N SER A 50 -11.51 0.38 3.99
CA SER A 50 -11.15 0.65 2.60
C SER A 50 -9.86 1.49 2.51
N ALA A 51 -9.12 1.33 1.42
CA ALA A 51 -7.97 2.14 1.04
C ALA A 51 -7.99 2.37 -0.48
N TYR A 52 -7.75 3.60 -0.92
CA TYR A 52 -7.83 4.03 -2.32
C TYR A 52 -7.00 5.31 -2.57
N GLU A 53 -6.83 5.70 -3.84
CA GLU A 53 -6.04 6.88 -4.26
C GLU A 53 -4.59 6.91 -3.73
N LEU A 54 -3.88 5.78 -3.83
CA LEU A 54 -2.46 5.69 -3.51
C LEU A 54 -1.62 6.57 -4.46
N SER A 55 -0.78 7.44 -3.90
CA SER A 55 0.14 8.28 -4.66
C SER A 55 1.48 8.46 -3.95
N TYR A 56 2.54 8.65 -4.74
CA TYR A 56 3.87 9.00 -4.25
C TYR A 56 4.04 10.52 -4.18
N SER A 57 4.73 11.01 -3.15
CA SER A 57 5.20 12.39 -3.13
C SER A 57 6.24 12.64 -4.24
N PRO A 58 6.37 13.89 -4.73
CA PRO A 58 7.35 14.22 -5.77
C PRO A 58 8.80 13.94 -5.39
N ASP A 59 9.11 13.92 -4.09
CA ASP A 59 10.44 13.56 -3.57
C ASP A 59 10.71 12.05 -3.53
N ASN A 60 9.76 11.21 -3.94
CA ASN A 60 9.82 9.73 -3.91
C ASN A 60 9.93 9.09 -2.52
N ILE A 61 9.90 9.87 -1.44
CA ILE A 61 10.13 9.36 -0.09
C ILE A 61 8.81 8.88 0.54
N SER A 62 7.76 9.67 0.37
CA SER A 62 6.49 9.46 1.05
C SER A 62 5.41 8.91 0.12
N ILE A 63 4.43 8.24 0.72
CA ILE A 63 3.16 7.90 0.07
C ILE A 63 2.00 8.53 0.84
N ALA A 64 0.94 8.85 0.10
CA ALA A 64 -0.34 9.24 0.64
C ALA A 64 -1.45 8.38 0.03
N TYR A 65 -2.48 8.08 0.81
CA TYR A 65 -3.67 7.38 0.36
C TYR A 65 -4.87 7.79 1.20
N ILE A 66 -6.07 7.58 0.67
CA ILE A 66 -7.32 7.79 1.40
C ILE A 66 -7.71 6.47 2.06
N ALA A 67 -8.01 6.53 3.35
CA ALA A 67 -8.44 5.39 4.14
C ALA A 67 -9.82 5.64 4.75
N ARG A 68 -10.55 4.55 5.00
CA ARG A 68 -11.83 4.58 5.73
C ARG A 68 -11.81 3.61 6.90
N SER A 69 -12.22 4.08 8.08
CA SER A 69 -12.45 3.27 9.27
C SER A 69 -13.81 3.62 9.87
N GLY A 70 -14.73 2.66 9.84
CA GLY A 70 -16.16 2.90 10.10
C GLY A 70 -16.73 3.96 9.16
N ASP A 71 -17.28 5.02 9.76
CA ASP A 71 -17.89 6.15 9.03
C ASP A 71 -16.91 7.30 8.75
N LYS A 72 -15.64 7.17 9.15
CA LYS A 72 -14.63 8.21 8.97
C LYS A 72 -13.74 7.93 7.77
N THR A 73 -13.52 8.97 6.98
CA THR A 73 -12.56 8.98 5.87
C THR A 73 -11.47 10.01 6.16
N PHE A 74 -10.21 9.65 5.97
CA PHE A 74 -9.06 10.51 6.23
C PHE A 74 -7.91 10.19 5.27
N VAL A 75 -6.95 11.12 5.19
CA VAL A 75 -5.72 10.95 4.40
C VAL A 75 -4.66 10.38 5.33
N VAL A 76 -4.04 9.28 4.91
CA VAL A 76 -2.91 8.69 5.61
C VAL A 76 -1.64 9.05 4.87
N LYS A 77 -0.62 9.52 5.60
CA LYS A 77 0.72 9.77 5.07
C LYS A 77 1.70 8.81 5.73
N ASN A 78 2.37 7.98 4.92
CA ASN A 78 3.35 6.99 5.40
C ASN A 78 2.83 6.06 6.51
N GLY A 79 1.54 5.70 6.49
CA GLY A 79 0.94 4.84 7.52
C GLY A 79 0.56 5.54 8.82
N VAL A 80 0.66 6.87 8.90
CA VAL A 80 0.18 7.68 10.04
C VAL A 80 -1.08 8.43 9.63
N GLU A 81 -2.13 8.27 10.43
CA GLU A 81 -3.44 8.96 10.30
C GLU A 81 -3.36 10.45 10.61
#